data_AF-A0A3C1HD32-F1
#
_entry.id   AF-A0A3C1HD32-F1
#
_cell.length_a   1.000
_cell.length_b   1.000
_cell.length_c   1.000
_cell.angle_alpha   90.00
_cell.angle_beta   90.00
_cell.angle_gamma   90.00
#
_symmetry.space_group_name_H-M   'P 1'
#
loop_
_entity.id
_entity.type
_entity.pdbx_description
1 polymer ?
#
loop_
_entity_poly.entity_id
_entity_poly.type
_entity_poly.pdbx_seq_one_letter_code
_entity_poly.pdbx_strand_id
1 'polypeptide(L)'
;MFERDIRKHFIGEVEDYENGLVRVVGHVFVIEDPKENVFRKKPELRTRVISLNSGEVFVNILPPTVDLEKIRYEGVGHDMRVTDGSGWHLDIKEFGWT
;
A
#
# COMPACT_ATOMS: atom_id res chain seq x y z
N MET A 1 11.24 2.12 13.07
CA MET A 1 10.07 2.97 12.72
C MET A 1 9.37 3.33 14.02
N PHE A 2 9.06 4.61 14.27
CA PHE A 2 8.59 5.06 15.58
C PHE A 2 7.15 4.61 15.85
N GLU A 3 6.84 4.28 17.10
CA GLU A 3 5.54 3.77 17.59
C GLU A 3 4.32 4.65 17.25
N ARG A 4 4.54 5.89 16.81
CA ARG A 4 3.53 6.89 16.49
C ARG A 4 3.45 7.26 15.01
N ASP A 5 4.26 6.67 14.14
CA ASP A 5 4.14 6.93 12.72
C ASP A 5 2.82 6.37 12.21
N ILE A 6 1.99 7.26 11.68
CA ILE A 6 0.75 6.89 10.97
C ILE A 6 1.15 5.87 9.90
N ARG A 7 0.60 4.66 9.97
CA ARG A 7 0.82 3.63 8.95
C ARG A 7 0.25 4.13 7.63
N LYS A 8 1.06 4.07 6.57
CA LYS A 8 0.66 4.50 5.22
C LYS A 8 1.15 3.47 4.21
N HIS A 9 0.27 3.09 3.30
CA HIS A 9 0.67 2.37 2.10
C HIS A 9 0.73 3.32 0.92
N PHE A 10 1.55 2.95 -0.06
CA PHE A 10 1.64 3.66 -1.32
C PHE A 10 1.54 2.63 -2.45
N ILE A 11 0.57 2.83 -3.32
CA ILE A 11 0.28 1.93 -4.43
C ILE A 11 0.26 2.79 -5.68
N GLY A 12 1.03 2.38 -6.69
CA GLY A 12 1.23 3.13 -7.90
C GLY A 12 2.03 2.36 -8.93
N GLU A 13 2.26 3.00 -10.06
CA GLU A 13 3.00 2.47 -11.18
C GLU A 13 4.43 2.98 -11.18
N VAL A 14 5.36 2.12 -11.55
CA VAL A 14 6.76 2.50 -11.77
C VAL A 14 6.84 3.26 -13.08
N GLU A 15 7.23 4.53 -13.02
CA GLU A 15 7.48 5.34 -14.21
C GLU A 15 8.94 5.25 -14.67
N ASP A 16 9.86 5.02 -13.74
CA ASP A 16 11.29 5.10 -14.00
C ASP A 16 12.10 4.30 -12.97
N TYR A 17 13.28 3.84 -13.39
CA TYR A 17 14.21 3.12 -12.55
C TYR A 17 15.65 3.46 -12.91
N GLU A 18 16.41 3.92 -11.93
CA GLU A 18 17.83 4.22 -12.06
C GLU A 18 18.59 3.82 -10.81
N ASN A 19 19.59 2.94 -10.96
CA ASN A 19 20.55 2.60 -9.90
C ASN A 19 19.91 2.16 -8.56
N GLY A 20 18.83 1.38 -8.59
CA GLY A 20 18.14 0.93 -7.38
C GLY A 20 17.11 1.92 -6.84
N LEU A 21 16.98 3.10 -7.45
CA LEU A 21 15.94 4.09 -7.15
C LEU A 21 14.80 3.95 -8.16
N VAL A 22 13.58 3.87 -7.65
CA VAL A 22 12.37 3.73 -8.46
C VAL A 22 11.52 4.99 -8.29
N ARG A 23 11.13 5.63 -9.39
CA ARG A 23 10.10 6.67 -9.39
C ARG A 23 8.75 6.01 -9.58
N VAL A 24 7.88 6.16 -8.58
CA VAL A 24 6.54 5.57 -8.57
C VAL A 24 5.50 6.67 -8.48
N VAL A 25 4.48 6.63 -9.32
CA VAL A 25 3.34 7.55 -9.31
C VAL A 25 2.07 6.82 -8.91
N GLY A 26 1.35 7.35 -7.92
CA GLY A 26 0.17 6.68 -7.39
C GLY A 26 -0.45 7.37 -6.20
N HIS A 27 -1.21 6.61 -5.42
CA HIS A 27 -2.01 7.12 -4.30
C HIS A 27 -1.48 6.64 -2.95
N VAL A 28 -1.65 7.52 -1.95
CA VAL A 28 -1.39 7.19 -0.55
C VAL A 28 -2.66 6.62 0.07
N PHE A 29 -2.52 5.54 0.81
CA PHE A 29 -3.56 4.95 1.62
C PHE A 29 -3.19 5.13 3.09
N VAL A 30 -4.07 5.71 3.90
CA VAL A 30 -3.81 5.98 5.33
C VAL A 30 -4.99 5.58 6.19
N ILE A 31 -4.72 5.23 7.44
CA ILE A 31 -5.76 5.13 8.47
C ILE A 31 -6.08 6.55 8.95
N GLU A 32 -7.32 6.99 8.73
CA GLU A 32 -7.80 8.32 9.18
C GLU A 32 -8.33 8.27 10.61
N ASP A 33 -9.11 7.24 10.95
CA ASP A 33 -9.57 6.94 12.31
C ASP A 33 -8.91 5.64 12.80
N PRO A 34 -8.03 5.69 13.81
CA PRO A 34 -7.43 4.49 14.41
C PRO A 34 -8.45 3.47 14.93
N LYS A 35 -9.70 3.86 15.18
CA LYS A 35 -10.78 2.95 15.60
C LYS A 35 -11.36 2.14 14.45
N GLU A 36 -11.32 2.69 13.23
CA GLU A 36 -11.86 2.01 12.05
C GLU A 36 -10.89 0.97 11.49
N ASN A 37 -9.58 1.13 11.71
CA ASN A 37 -8.53 0.22 11.20
C ASN A 37 -8.60 -0.06 9.68
N VAL A 38 -9.22 0.83 8.90
CA VAL A 38 -9.31 0.72 7.45
C VAL A 38 -8.47 1.82 6.80
N PHE A 39 -7.65 1.43 5.83
CA PHE A 39 -6.90 2.37 5.02
C PHE A 39 -7.78 2.97 3.93
N ARG A 40 -7.79 4.31 3.82
CA ARG A 40 -8.55 5.05 2.81
C ARG A 40 -7.62 5.69 1.78
N LYS A 41 -8.01 5.60 0.50
CA LYS A 41 -7.31 6.22 -0.64
C LYS A 41 -7.39 7.73 -0.52
N LYS A 42 -6.25 8.41 -0.55
CA LYS A 42 -6.20 9.87 -0.72
C LYS A 42 -6.38 10.23 -2.20
N PRO A 43 -7.21 11.23 -2.52
CA PRO A 43 -7.57 11.54 -3.90
C PRO A 43 -6.39 12.12 -4.69
N GLU A 44 -5.39 12.70 -4.01
CA GLU A 44 -4.24 13.29 -4.70
C GLU A 44 -3.29 12.22 -5.22
N LEU A 45 -2.95 12.32 -6.50
CA LEU A 45 -1.84 11.58 -7.10
C LEU A 45 -0.52 12.17 -6.60
N ARG A 46 0.44 11.31 -6.27
CA ARG A 46 1.76 11.71 -5.78
C ARG A 46 2.86 10.93 -6.49
N THR A 47 4.03 11.55 -6.60
CA THR A 47 5.26 10.89 -7.03
C THR A 47 6.10 10.57 -5.79
N ARG A 48 6.61 9.34 -5.67
CA ARG A 48 7.58 8.93 -4.65
C ARG A 48 8.82 8.33 -5.30
N VAL A 49 9.97 8.60 -4.72
CA VAL A 49 11.22 7.89 -5.03
C VAL A 49 11.47 6.88 -3.92
N ILE A 50 11.63 5.62 -4.28
CA ILE A 50 11.84 4.52 -3.35
C ILE A 50 13.19 3.88 -3.68
N SER A 51 14.07 3.76 -2.67
CA SER A 51 15.29 2.97 -2.80
C SER A 51 14.98 1.51 -2.52
N LEU A 52 15.18 0.65 -3.51
CA LEU A 52 15.06 -0.81 -3.33
C LEU A 52 16.29 -1.41 -2.63
N ASN A 53 17.40 -0.67 -2.59
CA ASN A 53 18.66 -1.13 -2.00
C ASN A 53 18.78 -0.81 -0.50
N SER A 54 17.85 -0.06 0.09
CA SER A 54 17.95 0.32 1.51
C SER A 54 17.62 -0.82 2.46
N GLY A 55 16.84 -1.81 2.02
CA GLY A 55 16.28 -2.86 2.88
C GLY A 55 15.24 -2.37 3.89
N GLU A 56 14.84 -1.09 3.82
CA GLU A 56 13.92 -0.48 4.79
C GLU A 56 12.44 -0.64 4.41
N VAL A 57 12.15 -0.96 3.15
CA VAL A 57 10.78 -1.01 2.62
C VAL A 57 10.54 -2.36 1.95
N PHE A 58 9.49 -3.05 2.37
CA PHE A 58 8.96 -4.19 1.63
C PHE A 58 8.07 -3.69 0.49
N VAL A 59 8.41 -4.06 -0.74
CA VAL A 59 7.66 -3.68 -1.94
C VAL A 59 6.99 -4.92 -2.52
N ASN A 60 5.65 -4.90 -2.55
CA ASN A 60 4.88 -5.93 -3.24
C ASN A 60 4.71 -5.55 -4.71
N ILE A 61 4.98 -6.48 -5.62
CA ILE A 61 4.73 -6.31 -7.05
C ILE A 61 3.34 -6.87 -7.34
N LEU A 62 2.45 -6.02 -7.83
CA LEU A 62 1.08 -6.42 -8.18
C LEU A 62 1.04 -7.02 -9.59
N PRO A 63 0.19 -8.03 -9.84
CA PRO A 63 -0.04 -8.52 -11.20
C PRO A 63 -0.55 -7.40 -12.12
N PRO A 64 -0.21 -7.42 -13.42
CA PRO A 64 -0.66 -6.39 -14.37
C PRO A 64 -2.18 -6.39 -14.59
N THR A 65 -2.88 -7.44 -14.14
CA THR A 65 -4.34 -7.55 -14.23
C THR A 65 -5.07 -6.76 -13.14
N VAL A 66 -4.35 -6.22 -12.16
CA VAL A 66 -4.95 -5.50 -11.03
C VAL A 66 -5.33 -4.08 -11.45
N ASP A 67 -6.59 -3.70 -11.20
CA ASP A 67 -7.08 -2.35 -11.45
C ASP A 67 -6.73 -1.42 -10.28
N LEU A 68 -5.69 -0.60 -10.46
CA LEU A 68 -5.18 0.31 -9.43
C LEU A 68 -6.20 1.38 -9.00
N GLU A 69 -7.16 1.71 -9.86
CA GLU A 69 -8.18 2.70 -9.52
C GLU A 69 -9.23 2.16 -8.53
N LYS A 70 -9.45 0.84 -8.54
CA LYS A 70 -10.43 0.15 -7.69
C LYS A 70 -9.84 -0.40 -6.40
N ILE A 71 -8.53 -0.21 -6.18
CA ILE A 71 -7.85 -0.67 -4.98
C ILE A 71 -8.52 -0.11 -3.73
N ARG A 72 -8.88 -1.02 -2.83
CA ARG A 72 -9.45 -0.73 -1.52
C ARG A 72 -9.04 -1.79 -0.51
N TYR A 73 -9.23 -1.45 0.75
CA TYR A 73 -8.95 -2.30 1.88
C TYR A 73 -10.27 -2.81 2.44
N GLU A 74 -10.30 -4.11 2.72
CA GLU A 74 -11.47 -4.79 3.28
C GLU A 74 -11.05 -5.57 4.52
N GLY A 75 -11.82 -5.44 5.60
CA GLY A 75 -11.67 -6.29 6.78
C GLY A 75 -12.26 -7.66 6.52
N VAL A 76 -11.52 -8.72 6.84
CA VAL A 76 -11.94 -10.12 6.73
C VAL A 76 -11.70 -10.81 8.06
N GLY A 77 -12.71 -10.81 8.93
CA GLY A 77 -12.56 -11.29 10.30
C GLY A 77 -11.61 -10.39 11.10
N HIS A 78 -10.51 -10.95 11.57
CA HIS A 78 -9.43 -10.22 12.26
C HIS A 78 -8.31 -9.76 11.31
N ASP A 79 -8.36 -10.18 10.05
CA ASP A 79 -7.37 -9.85 9.04
C ASP A 79 -7.86 -8.70 8.16
N MET A 80 -6.93 -8.14 7.39
CA MET A 80 -7.20 -7.14 6.38
C MET A 80 -6.65 -7.61 5.04
N ARG A 81 -7.37 -7.33 3.97
CA ARG A 81 -6.89 -7.58 2.61
C ARG A 81 -6.97 -6.32 1.76
N VAL A 82 -6.09 -6.26 0.77
CA VAL A 82 -6.16 -5.31 -0.35
C VAL A 82 -6.78 -6.03 -1.54
N THR A 83 -7.71 -5.40 -2.24
CA THR A 83 -8.32 -5.96 -3.46
C THR A 83 -8.74 -4.84 -4.40
N ASP A 84 -8.86 -5.16 -5.68
CA ASP A 84 -9.51 -4.32 -6.70
C ASP A 84 -10.99 -4.74 -6.94
N GLY A 85 -11.47 -5.77 -6.24
CA GLY A 85 -12.80 -6.36 -6.44
C GLY A 85 -12.90 -7.42 -7.53
N SER A 86 -11.78 -7.76 -8.17
CA SER A 86 -11.67 -8.95 -9.00
C SER A 86 -11.45 -10.21 -8.14
N GLY A 87 -10.98 -11.31 -8.76
CA GLY A 87 -10.53 -12.49 -8.02
C GLY A 87 -9.20 -12.28 -7.28
N TRP A 88 -8.48 -11.18 -7.53
CA TRP A 88 -7.21 -10.89 -6.88
C TRP A 88 -7.40 -10.25 -5.50
N HIS A 89 -6.54 -10.66 -4.56
CA HIS A 89 -6.36 -10.00 -3.28
C HIS A 89 -4.94 -10.20 -2.75
N LEU A 90 -4.53 -9.31 -1.84
CA LEU A 90 -3.31 -9.40 -1.05
C LEU A 90 -3.68 -9.35 0.43
N ASP A 91 -3.42 -10.41 1.17
CA ASP A 91 -3.62 -10.44 2.61
C ASP A 91 -2.54 -9.65 3.33
N ILE A 92 -2.96 -8.76 4.22
CA ILE A 92 -2.08 -7.95 5.06
C ILE A 92 -2.16 -8.47 6.49
N LYS A 93 -1.18 -9.30 6.85
CA LYS A 93 -0.97 -9.75 8.23
C LYS A 93 -0.12 -8.75 9.00
N GLU A 94 -0.57 -7.50 9.07
CA GLU A 94 0.07 -6.48 9.92
C GLU A 94 -0.58 -6.37 11.31
N PHE A 95 -1.56 -7.22 11.60
CA PHE A 95 -2.30 -7.27 12.87
C PHE A 95 -2.01 -8.56 13.63
N GLY A 96 -0.76 -8.73 14.06
CA GLY A 96 -0.45 -9.63 15.17
C GLY A 96 -0.84 -8.96 16.49
N TRP A 97 -2.10 -9.05 16.90
CA TRP A 97 -2.45 -8.76 18.30
C TRP A 97 -2.03 -9.96 19.14
N THR A 98 -1.01 -9.78 19.98
CA THR A 98 -0.82 -10.58 21.19
C THR A 98 -0.84 -9.64 22.38
#